data_AF-A0A3D5CXY8-F1
#
_entry.id   AF-A0A3D5CXY8-F1
#
_cell.length_a   1.000
_cell.length_b   1.000
_cell.length_c   1.000
_cell.angle_alpha   90.00
_cell.angle_beta   90.00
_cell.angle_gamma   90.00
#
_symmetry.space_group_name_H-M   'P 1'
#
loop_
_entity.id
_entity.type
_entity.pdbx_description
1 polymer ?
#
loop_
_entity_poly.entity_id
_entity_poly.type
_entity_poly.pdbx_seq_one_letter_code
_entity_poly.pdbx_strand_id
1 'polypeptide(L)' 'FAEQISARSGLTPEQVSTMLTLLELEGVVSHLASGQFQRLA' A
#
# COMPACT_ATOMS: atom_id res chain seq x y z
N PHE A 1 -3.10 -0.15 -8.07
CA PHE A 1 -2.75 -1.04 -6.93
C PHE A 1 -3.65 -0.75 -5.73
N ALA A 2 -3.75 0.50 -5.28
CA ALA A 2 -4.66 0.90 -4.21
C ALA A 2 -6.13 0.49 -4.47
N GLU A 3 -6.62 0.67 -5.71
CA GLU A 3 -7.98 0.22 -6.11
C GLU A 3 -8.19 -1.29 -6.01
N GLN A 4 -7.15 -2.09 -6.31
CA GLN A 4 -7.25 -3.56 -6.24
C GLN A 4 -7.26 -4.06 -4.79
N ILE A 5 -6.52 -3.39 -3.91
CA ILE A 5 -6.54 -3.67 -2.47
C ILE A 5 -7.90 -3.25 -1.91
N SER A 6 -8.34 -2.03 -2.22
CA SER A 6 -9.63 -1.47 -1.83
C SER A 6 -10.79 -2.42 -2.16
N ALA A 7 -10.82 -2.95 -3.39
CA ALA A 7 -11.84 -3.91 -3.84
C ALA A 7 -11.86 -5.25 -3.07
N ARG A 8 -10.77 -5.61 -2.38
CA ARG A 8 -10.63 -6.89 -1.66
C ARG A 8 -10.64 -6.73 -0.14
N SER A 9 -10.31 -5.55 0.38
CA SER A 9 -10.22 -5.28 1.82
C SER A 9 -11.40 -4.51 2.37
N GLY A 10 -12.27 -3.95 1.52
CA GLY A 10 -13.36 -3.06 1.94
C GLY A 10 -12.89 -1.68 2.40
N LEU A 11 -11.61 -1.35 2.19
CA LEU A 11 -11.04 -0.04 2.49
C LEU A 11 -11.28 0.93 1.33
N THR A 12 -11.41 2.23 1.61
CA THR A 12 -11.42 3.25 0.54
C THR A 12 -10.02 3.42 -0.05
N PRO A 13 -9.89 3.96 -1.27
CA PRO A 13 -8.58 4.26 -1.86
C PRO A 13 -7.70 5.15 -0.98
N GLU A 14 -8.26 6.14 -0.28
CA GLU A 14 -7.50 6.97 0.66
C GLU A 14 -6.97 6.15 1.83
N GLN A 15 -7.81 5.28 2.42
CA GLN A 15 -7.40 4.42 3.53
C GLN A 15 -6.28 3.46 3.13
N VAL A 16 -6.34 2.91 1.91
CA VAL A 16 -5.26 2.08 1.37
C VAL A 16 -3.98 2.88 1.18
N SER A 17 -4.08 4.11 0.69
CA SER A 17 -2.93 5.01 0.54
C SER A 17 -2.25 5.27 1.89
N THR A 18 -3.04 5.66 2.91
CA THR A 18 -2.54 5.87 4.27
C THR A 18 -1.90 4.61 4.84
N MET A 19 -2.55 3.45 4.67
CA MET A 19 -2.01 2.16 5.13
C MET A 19 -0.67 1.85 4.49
N LEU A 20 -0.53 2.01 3.16
CA LEU A 20 0.73 1.73 2.46
C LEU A 20 1.85 2.68 2.89
N THR A 21 1.54 3.96 3.15
CA THR A 21 2.52 4.91 3.70
C THR A 21 2.98 4.49 5.10
N LEU A 22 2.07 4.05 5.98
CA LEU A 22 2.46 3.58 7.32
C LEU A 22 3.33 2.33 7.25
N LEU A 23 2.95 1.35 6.43
CA LEU A 23 3.72 0.12 6.24
C LEU A 23 5.11 0.39 5.64
N GLU A 24 5.26 1.43 4.82
CA GLU A 24 6.55 1.85 4.28
C GLU A 24 7.44 2.44 5.38
N LEU A 25 6.88 3.31 6.23
CA LEU A 25 7.60 3.88 7.37
C LEU A 25 8.01 2.82 8.40
N GLU A 26 7.20 1.77 8.57
CA GLU A 26 7.50 0.62 9.42
C GLU A 26 8.50 -0.36 8.79
N GLY A 27 8.90 -0.14 7.52
CA GLY A 27 9.83 -1.02 6.81
C GLY A 27 9.23 -2.37 6.40
N VAL A 28 7.90 -2.49 6.38
CA VAL A 28 7.19 -3.71 5.96
C VAL A 28 7.01 -3.75 4.45
N VAL A 29 6.88 -2.59 3.80
CA VAL A 29 6.84 -2.46 2.34
C VAL A 29 7.82 -1.39 1.86
N SER A 30 8.15 -1.42 0.57
CA SER A 30 8.94 -0.39 -0.10
C SER A 30 8.20 0.12 -1.32
N HIS A 31 8.20 1.43 -1.52
CA HIS A 31 7.68 2.04 -2.73
C HIS A 31 8.66 1.89 -3.90
N LEU A 32 8.16 1.37 -5.01
CA LEU A 32 8.90 1.21 -6.26
C LEU A 32 8.73 2.45 -7.12
N ALA A 33 9.75 2.78 -7.93
CA ALA A 33 9.70 3.90 -8.88
C ALA A 33 8.55 3.81 -9.90
N SER A 34 7.94 2.63 -10.06
CA SER A 34 6.76 2.38 -10.89
C SER A 34 5.42 2.79 -10.25
N GLY A 35 5.41 3.32 -9.01
CA GLY A 35 4.17 3.60 -8.26
C GLY A 35 3.54 2.35 -7.63
N GLN A 36 4.29 1.25 -7.56
CA GLN A 36 3.88 0.00 -6.93
C GLN A 36 4.52 -0.14 -5.55
N PHE A 37 3.99 -1.04 -4.72
CA PHE A 37 4.56 -1.36 -3.42
C PHE A 37 5.01 -2.83 -3.41
N GLN A 38 6.19 -3.09 -2.85
CA GLN A 38 6.72 -4.43 -2.65
C GLN A 38 6.84 -4.71 -1.16
N ARG A 39 6.39 -5.88 -0.71
CA ARG A 39 6.62 -6.31 0.67
C ARG A 39 8.09 -6.65 0.89
N LEU A 40 8.66 -6.09 1.96
CA LEU A 40 9.98 -6.43 2.47
C LEU A 40 9.83 -7.66 3.39
N ALA A 41 10.74 -8.63 3.25
CA ALA A 41 10.68 -9.93 3.93
C ALA A 41 11.05 -9.82 5.41
#